data_AF-A0AA48GUK3-F1
#
_entry.id   AF-A0AA48GUK3-F1
#
_cell.length_a   1.000
_cell.length_b   1.000
_cell.length_c   1.000
_cell.angle_alpha   90.00
_cell.angle_beta   90.00
_cell.angle_gamma   90.00
#
_symmetry.space_group_name_H-M   'P 1'
#
loop_
_entity.id
_entity.type
_entity.pdbx_description
1 polymer ?
#
loop_
_entity_poly.entity_id
_entity_poly.type
_entity_poly.pdbx_seq_one_letter_code
_entity_poly.pdbx_strand_id
1 'polypeptide(L)'
;MSPGSLRRIQARWRSRPGAQALAEARAEHHRTLRKLAHDLRNPLNSILLMAQLLEETAGSPDVARIAGRIQKQCLEMNGMVDKALESAPE
;
A
#
# COMPACT_ATOMS: atom_id res chain seq x y z
N MET A 1 -15.30 44.11 7.76
CA MET A 1 -14.71 43.29 6.67
C MET A 1 -15.82 42.89 5.71
N SER A 2 -15.66 43.13 4.40
CA SER A 2 -16.69 42.85 3.39
C SER A 2 -16.60 41.39 2.91
N PRO A 3 -17.72 40.69 2.61
CA PRO A 3 -17.72 39.33 2.07
C PRO A 3 -16.83 39.13 0.82
N GLY A 4 -16.61 40.20 0.03
CA GLY A 4 -15.76 40.18 -1.15
C GLY A 4 -14.24 40.14 -0.89
N SER A 5 -13.78 40.47 0.33
CA SER A 5 -12.35 40.36 0.68
C SER A 5 -11.97 38.94 1.10
N LEU A 6 -12.88 38.21 1.77
CA LEU A 6 -12.66 36.80 2.14
C LEU A 6 -12.61 35.87 0.91
N ARG A 7 -13.47 36.10 -0.09
CA ARG A 7 -13.46 35.34 -1.35
C ARG A 7 -12.17 35.53 -2.16
N ARG A 8 -11.63 36.76 -2.22
CA ARG A 8 -10.37 37.05 -2.91
C ARG A 8 -9.16 36.46 -2.20
N ILE A 9 -9.15 36.48 -0.87
CA ILE A 9 -8.11 35.82 -0.08
C ILE A 9 -8.17 34.30 -0.31
N GLN A 10 -9.34 33.67 -0.21
CA GLN A 10 -9.52 32.23 -0.50
C GLN A 10 -9.10 31.83 -1.92
N ALA A 11 -9.43 32.64 -2.94
CA ALA A 11 -9.01 32.38 -4.32
C ALA A 11 -7.48 32.49 -4.49
N ARG A 12 -6.85 33.43 -3.78
CA ARG A 12 -5.39 33.62 -3.78
C ARG A 12 -4.64 32.48 -3.08
N TRP A 13 -5.19 31.87 -2.02
CA TRP A 13 -4.60 30.69 -1.39
C TRP A 13 -4.67 29.44 -2.29
N ARG A 14 -5.75 29.28 -3.06
CA ARG A 14 -5.91 28.20 -4.05
C ARG A 14 -4.96 28.31 -5.25
N SER A 15 -4.45 29.50 -5.53
CA SER A 15 -3.55 29.78 -6.67
C SER A 15 -2.06 29.78 -6.28
N ARG A 16 -1.70 29.31 -5.06
CA ARG A 16 -0.29 29.23 -4.64
C ARG A 16 0.35 28.01 -5.30
N PRO A 17 1.41 28.18 -6.11
CA PRO A 17 2.08 27.07 -6.81
C PRO A 17 2.47 25.91 -5.88
N GLY A 18 2.81 26.20 -4.62
CA GLY A 18 3.17 25.18 -3.64
C GLY A 18 2.02 24.28 -3.17
N ALA A 19 0.77 24.76 -3.15
CA ALA A 19 -0.36 23.93 -2.75
C ALA A 19 -0.71 22.91 -3.85
N GLN A 20 -0.64 23.34 -5.11
CA GLN A 20 -0.85 22.47 -6.26
C GLN A 20 0.30 21.47 -6.43
N ALA A 21 1.56 21.91 -6.32
CA ALA A 21 2.72 21.03 -6.37
C ALA A 21 2.71 19.96 -5.25
N LEU A 22 2.25 20.33 -4.04
CA LEU A 22 2.10 19.35 -2.95
C LEU A 22 1.01 18.32 -3.23
N ALA A 23 -0.11 18.74 -3.82
CA ALA A 23 -1.19 17.84 -4.22
C ALA A 23 -0.74 16.87 -5.34
N GLU A 24 -0.02 17.38 -6.34
CA GLU A 24 0.55 16.57 -7.43
C GLU A 24 1.58 15.57 -6.90
N ALA A 25 2.48 16.01 -6.01
CA ALA A 25 3.46 15.13 -5.38
C ALA A 25 2.80 14.02 -4.54
N ARG A 26 1.73 14.34 -3.80
CA ARG A 26 0.94 13.35 -3.05
C ARG A 26 0.25 12.35 -3.98
N ALA A 27 -0.37 12.83 -5.05
CA ALA A 27 -1.03 11.96 -6.02
C ALA A 27 -0.04 11.01 -6.70
N GLU A 28 1.17 11.49 -7.03
CA GLU A 28 2.22 10.65 -7.61
C GLU A 28 2.77 9.62 -6.61
N HIS A 29 2.97 10.03 -5.36
CA HIS A 29 3.35 9.12 -4.29
C HIS A 29 2.31 8.01 -4.11
N HIS A 30 1.02 8.35 -4.12
CA HIS A 30 -0.07 7.38 -4.01
C HIS A 30 -0.11 6.40 -5.19
N ARG A 31 0.05 6.90 -6.43
CA ARG A 31 0.15 6.05 -7.62
C ARG A 31 1.33 5.08 -7.52
N THR A 32 2.47 5.57 -7.04
CA THR A 32 3.67 4.75 -6.85
C THR A 32 3.44 3.65 -5.82
N LEU A 33 2.86 3.98 -4.66
CA LEU A 33 2.54 3.00 -3.62
C LEU A 33 1.53 1.96 -4.10
N ARG A 34 0.47 2.37 -4.83
CA ARG A 34 -0.51 1.44 -5.42
C ARG A 34 0.14 0.47 -6.39
N LYS A 35 1.03 0.96 -7.26
CA LYS A 35 1.77 0.11 -8.20
C LYS A 35 2.66 -0.89 -7.46
N LEU A 36 3.46 -0.42 -6.50
CA LEU A 36 4.31 -1.28 -5.68
C LEU A 36 3.50 -2.34 -4.93
N ALA A 37 2.37 -1.97 -4.34
CA ALA A 37 1.51 -2.92 -3.63
C ALA A 37 0.97 -4.02 -4.56
N HIS A 38 0.52 -3.64 -5.76
CA HIS A 38 0.10 -4.62 -6.77
C HIS A 38 1.25 -5.57 -7.15
N ASP A 39 2.42 -5.00 -7.44
CA ASP A 39 3.60 -5.75 -7.87
C ASP A 39 4.15 -6.67 -6.76
N LEU A 40 3.94 -6.33 -5.49
CA LEU A 40 4.32 -7.17 -4.33
C LEU A 40 3.28 -8.25 -4.01
N ARG A 41 1.99 -7.98 -4.15
CA ARG A 41 0.94 -8.97 -3.85
C ARG A 41 1.06 -10.22 -4.72
N ASN A 42 1.41 -10.07 -5.99
CA ASN A 42 1.55 -11.19 -6.91
C ASN A 42 2.57 -12.24 -6.46
N PRO A 43 3.86 -11.89 -6.22
CA PRO A 43 4.83 -12.85 -5.73
C PRO A 43 4.50 -13.35 -4.32
N LEU A 44 3.97 -12.51 -3.41
CA LEU A 44 3.57 -12.95 -2.07
C LEU A 44 2.46 -14.00 -2.09
N ASN A 45 1.44 -13.81 -2.92
CA ASN A 45 0.37 -14.78 -3.10
C ASN A 45 0.87 -16.07 -3.76
N SER A 46 1.81 -15.97 -4.70
CA SER A 46 2.43 -17.14 -5.31
C SER A 46 3.25 -17.96 -4.30
N ILE A 47 4.04 -17.29 -3.44
CA ILE A 47 4.79 -17.95 -2.36
C ILE A 47 3.84 -18.57 -1.34
N LEU A 48 2.77 -17.86 -0.96
CA LEU A 48 1.75 -18.37 -0.04
C LEU A 48 1.12 -19.66 -0.58
N LEU A 49 0.70 -19.67 -1.84
CA LEU A 49 0.11 -20.84 -2.49
C LEU A 49 1.11 -22.01 -2.54
N MET A 50 2.37 -21.76 -2.91
CA MET A 50 3.40 -22.79 -2.92
C MET A 50 3.64 -23.36 -1.52
N ALA A 51 3.63 -22.52 -0.49
CA ALA A 51 3.78 -22.95 0.90
C ALA A 51 2.56 -23.75 1.39
N GLN A 52 1.34 -23.42 0.96
CA GLN A 52 0.15 -24.22 1.25
C GLN A 52 0.26 -25.62 0.63
N LEU A 53 0.62 -25.69 -0.65
CA LEU A 53 0.83 -26.96 -1.35
C LEU A 53 1.95 -27.80 -0.70
N LEU A 54 3.05 -27.15 -0.29
CA LEU A 54 4.15 -27.83 0.42
C LEU A 54 3.70 -28.38 1.77
N GLU A 55 2.87 -27.66 2.52
CA GLU A 55 2.34 -28.14 3.80
C GLU A 55 1.42 -29.34 3.60
N GLU A 56 0.52 -29.28 2.62
CA GLU A 56 -0.45 -30.34 2.32
C GLU A 56 0.21 -31.63 1.79
N THR A 57 1.29 -31.49 1.02
CA THR A 57 1.98 -32.62 0.37
C THR A 57 3.21 -33.10 1.15
N ALA A 58 3.55 -32.47 2.27
CA ALA A 58 4.74 -32.80 3.04
C ALA A 58 4.62 -34.20 3.67
N GLY A 59 5.51 -35.12 3.25
CA GLY A 59 5.75 -36.38 3.95
C GLY A 59 6.60 -36.25 5.22
N SER A 60 7.04 -35.03 5.56
CA SER A 60 7.90 -34.75 6.72
C SER A 60 7.31 -33.64 7.59
N PRO A 61 7.15 -33.87 8.92
CA PRO A 61 6.67 -32.85 9.86
C PRO A 61 7.51 -31.57 9.85
N ASP A 62 8.80 -31.69 9.55
CA ASP A 62 9.73 -30.56 9.52
C ASP A 62 9.46 -29.64 8.34
N VAL A 63 9.13 -30.22 7.18
CA VAL A 63 8.76 -29.49 5.96
C VAL A 63 7.42 -28.79 6.17
N ALA A 64 6.42 -29.47 6.73
CA ALA A 64 5.12 -28.88 7.05
C ALA A 64 5.27 -27.66 7.99
N ARG A 65 6.09 -27.79 9.03
CA ARG A 65 6.39 -26.69 9.96
C ARG A 65 7.10 -25.50 9.30
N ILE A 66 8.02 -25.74 8.35
CA ILE A 66 8.67 -24.66 7.60
C ILE A 66 7.65 -23.98 6.67
N ALA A 67 6.83 -24.77 5.98
CA ALA A 67 5.78 -24.28 5.12
C ALA A 67 4.79 -23.37 5.87
N GLY A 68 4.30 -23.79 7.05
CA GLY A 68 3.45 -22.95 7.89
C GLY A 68 4.11 -21.63 8.34
N ARG A 69 5.43 -21.61 8.56
CA ARG A 69 6.17 -20.37 8.86
C ARG A 69 6.21 -19.43 7.65
N ILE A 70 6.43 -19.96 6.45
CA ILE A 70 6.42 -19.18 5.20
C ILE A 70 5.02 -18.58 4.97
N GLN A 71 3.96 -19.36 5.19
CA GLN A 71 2.59 -18.87 5.06
C GLN A 71 2.32 -17.70 6.01
N LYS A 72 2.69 -17.85 7.29
CA LYS A 72 2.56 -16.77 8.29
C LYS A 72 3.28 -15.50 7.86
N GLN A 73 4.51 -15.62 7.37
CA GLN A 73 5.29 -14.47 6.89
C GLN A 73 4.65 -13.80 5.68
N CYS A 74 4.12 -14.56 4.72
CA CYS A 74 3.42 -13.99 3.56
C CYS A 74 2.16 -13.22 3.96
N LEU A 75 1.39 -13.74 4.93
CA LEU A 75 0.21 -13.06 5.47
C LEU A 75 0.57 -11.78 6.21
N GLU A 76 1.62 -11.80 7.04
CA GLU A 76 2.14 -10.61 7.71
C GLU A 76 2.60 -9.55 6.69
N MET A 77 3.33 -9.96 5.65
CA MET A 77 3.78 -9.05 4.58
C MET A 77 2.61 -8.46 3.80
N ASN A 78 1.59 -9.26 3.44
CA ASN A 78 0.38 -8.75 2.82
C ASN A 78 -0.31 -7.69 3.70
N GLY A 79 -0.41 -7.94 5.02
CA GLY A 79 -0.94 -6.95 5.96
C GLY A 79 -0.10 -5.67 6.06
N MET A 80 1.23 -5.75 5.91
CA MET A 80 2.10 -4.56 5.85
C MET A 80 1.87 -3.77 4.56
N VAL A 81 1.68 -4.46 3.43
CA VAL A 81 1.35 -3.83 2.13
C VAL A 81 0.00 -3.11 2.22
N ASP A 82 -1.00 -3.72 2.85
CA ASP A 82 -2.32 -3.12 3.04
C ASP A 82 -2.24 -1.84 3.90
N LYS A 83 -1.52 -1.90 5.03
CA LYS A 83 -1.30 -0.73 5.89
C LYS A 83 -0.56 0.41 5.18
N ALA A 84 0.41 0.09 4.32
CA ALA A 84 1.11 1.09 3.53
C ALA A 84 0.16 1.83 2.58
N LEU A 85 -0.82 1.12 2.00
CA LEU A 85 -1.86 1.72 1.17
C LEU A 85 -2.86 2.57 1.95
N GLU A 86 -3.27 2.11 3.15
CA GLU A 86 -4.20 2.86 4.02
C GLU A 86 -3.60 4.17 4.52
N SER A 87 -2.28 4.20 4.74
CA SER A 87 -1.56 5.41 5.16
C SER A 87 -1.44 6.48 4.07
N ALA A 88 -1.80 6.14 2.82
CA ALA A 88 -1.77 7.06 1.69
C ALA A 88 -3.15 7.73 1.51
N PRO A 89 -3.29 9.03 1.80
CA PRO A 89 -4.57 9.74 1.64
C PRO A 89 -4.99 9.78 0.16
N GLU A 90 -6.30 9.71 -0.09
CA GLU A 90 -6.91 9.81 -1.44
C GLU A 90 -6.59 11.12 -2.17
#